data_AF-A0A813K174-F1
#
_entry.id   AF-A0A813K174-F1
#
_cell.length_a   1.000
_cell.length_b   1.000
_cell.length_c   1.000
_cell.angle_alpha   90.00
_cell.angle_beta   90.00
_cell.angle_gamma   90.00
#
_symmetry.space_group_name_H-M   'P 1'
#
loop_
_entity.id
_entity.type
_entity.pdbx_description
1 polymer ?
#
loop_
_entity_poly.entity_id
_entity_poly.type
_entity_poly.pdbx_seq_one_letter_code
_entity_poly.pdbx_strand_id
1 'polypeptide(L)'
;MRFLLLTGPTPDQLAAQAGGVDADKRHGVPPTPPPDFTVPVEVRDAPQYGEGQRGIFALARISRGTVCHRKWGPVPKVHHGSLPAILKAISASDAQQYLRRGCVNPMDPDHLIIDFDSAACFVNHSRKPNLDSGGRAIRDILPEEELLMNYRCHAEPAWYQELCADYDVLTERQIAALF
;
A
#
# COMPACT_ATOMS: atom_id res chain seq x y z
N MET A 1 6.42 30.14 -13.12
CA MET A 1 5.97 29.01 -12.29
C MET A 1 7.11 28.02 -12.16
N ARG A 2 7.69 27.86 -10.95
CA ARG A 2 8.73 26.86 -10.66
C ARG A 2 8.02 25.59 -10.19
N PHE A 3 8.08 24.51 -10.97
CA PHE A 3 7.68 23.20 -10.51
C PHE A 3 8.77 22.70 -9.54
N LEU A 4 8.46 22.61 -8.25
CA LEU A 4 9.25 21.82 -7.31
C LEU A 4 9.01 20.35 -7.67
N LEU A 5 9.94 19.76 -8.43
CA LEU A 5 10.10 18.32 -8.49
C LEU A 5 10.58 17.89 -7.10
N LEU A 6 9.66 17.37 -6.29
CA LEU A 6 10.03 16.63 -5.08
C LEU A 6 10.80 15.41 -5.57
N THR A 7 12.12 15.45 -5.42
CA THR A 7 12.98 14.28 -5.64
C THR A 7 12.48 13.19 -4.70
N GLY A 8 12.10 12.03 -5.25
CA GLY A 8 11.66 10.89 -4.46
C GLY A 8 12.71 10.46 -3.42
N PRO A 9 12.32 9.63 -2.45
CA PRO A 9 13.22 9.22 -1.38
C PRO A 9 14.46 8.53 -1.93
N THR A 10 15.62 8.83 -1.34
CA THR A 10 16.89 8.18 -1.68
C THR A 10 16.88 6.71 -1.23
N PRO A 11 17.73 5.85 -1.80
CA PRO A 11 17.90 4.47 -1.33
C PRO A 11 18.14 4.36 0.19
N ASP A 12 18.87 5.31 0.77
CA ASP A 12 19.13 5.36 2.21
C ASP A 12 17.86 5.68 3.03
N GLN A 13 16.93 6.47 2.48
CA GLN A 13 15.65 6.76 3.11
C GLN A 13 14.71 5.54 3.07
N LEU A 14 14.80 4.71 2.03
CA LEU A 14 14.04 3.46 1.92
C LEU A 14 14.54 2.41 2.93
N ALA A 15 15.85 2.29 3.10
CA ALA A 15 16.46 1.32 4.03
C ALA A 15 16.15 1.64 5.51
N ALA A 16 16.07 2.92 5.89
CA ALA A 16 15.77 3.33 7.26
C ALA A 16 14.32 3.08 7.69
N GLN A 17 13.38 2.95 6.75
CA GLN A 17 11.93 2.84 7.00
C GLN A 17 11.41 1.39 7.10
N ALA A 18 12.22 0.40 6.71
CA ALA A 18 11.88 -1.02 6.85
C ALA A 18 12.01 -1.56 8.29
N GLY A 19 12.61 -0.77 9.19
CA GLY A 19 12.89 -1.17 10.57
C GLY A 19 11.82 -0.74 11.57
N GLY A 20 10.87 -1.64 11.86
CA GLY A 20 10.27 -1.77 13.19
C GLY A 20 9.02 -0.94 13.49
N VAL A 21 7.88 -1.62 13.54
CA VAL A 21 6.81 -1.28 14.49
C VAL A 21 6.59 -2.53 15.33
N ASP A 22 7.18 -2.55 16.51
CA ASP A 22 7.08 -3.63 17.48
C ASP A 22 5.68 -3.59 18.11
N ALA A 23 4.97 -4.70 18.05
CA ALA A 23 3.60 -4.84 18.55
C ALA A 23 3.63 -4.92 20.09
N ASP A 24 3.67 -3.76 20.73
CA ASP A 24 3.66 -3.65 22.19
C ASP A 24 2.27 -4.04 22.75
N LYS A 25 2.23 -5.23 23.36
CA LYS A 25 1.05 -5.81 24.03
C LYS A 25 0.74 -5.06 25.33
N ARG A 26 0.21 -3.84 25.24
CA ARG A 26 -0.35 -3.12 26.41
C ARG A 26 -1.86 -3.26 26.47
N HIS A 27 -2.31 -4.17 27.34
CA HIS A 27 -3.71 -4.30 27.72
C HIS A 27 -4.21 -3.00 28.40
N GLY A 28 -5.17 -2.31 27.78
CA GLY A 28 -5.99 -1.30 28.46
C GLY A 28 -6.23 0.01 27.72
N VAL A 29 -5.44 0.33 26.68
CA VAL A 29 -5.64 1.52 25.84
C VAL A 29 -5.80 1.03 24.39
N PRO A 30 -6.90 1.35 23.69
CA PRO A 30 -6.99 1.06 22.26
C PRO A 30 -5.79 1.70 21.55
N PRO A 31 -5.05 0.97 20.70
CA PRO A 31 -3.93 1.56 19.99
C PRO A 31 -4.41 2.78 19.22
N THR A 32 -3.66 3.87 19.30
CA THR A 32 -3.91 5.04 18.45
C THR A 32 -3.85 4.57 17.00
N PRO A 33 -4.91 4.79 16.19
CA PRO A 33 -4.87 4.37 14.79
C PRO A 33 -3.69 5.05 14.08
N PRO A 34 -3.10 4.39 13.07
CA PRO A 34 -2.09 5.04 12.23
C PRO A 34 -2.66 6.35 11.69
N PRO A 35 -1.83 7.38 11.47
CA PRO A 35 -2.28 8.75 11.16
C PRO A 35 -3.18 8.85 9.90
N ASP A 36 -3.13 7.86 9.02
CA ASP A 36 -3.94 7.80 7.81
C ASP A 36 -5.36 7.30 8.03
N PHE A 37 -5.62 6.65 9.17
CA PHE A 37 -6.89 6.02 9.48
C PHE A 37 -7.70 6.84 10.48
N THR A 38 -8.99 6.97 10.18
CA THR A 38 -9.98 7.65 11.04
C THR A 38 -10.79 6.67 11.88
N VAL A 39 -10.44 5.39 11.83
CA VAL A 39 -11.07 4.28 12.56
C VAL A 39 -9.98 3.43 13.23
N PRO A 40 -10.27 2.76 14.36
CA PRO A 40 -9.28 1.94 15.05
C PRO A 40 -8.94 0.70 14.22
N VAL A 41 -7.68 0.62 13.80
CA VAL A 41 -7.13 -0.48 13.00
C VAL A 41 -5.75 -0.85 13.51
N GLU A 42 -5.28 -2.03 13.11
CA GLU A 42 -3.88 -2.41 13.26
C GLU A 42 -3.33 -3.05 11.98
N VAL A 43 -2.00 -2.99 11.85
CA VAL A 43 -1.27 -3.67 10.79
C VAL A 43 -0.90 -5.06 11.29
N ARG A 44 -1.24 -6.12 10.54
CA ARG A 44 -0.87 -7.51 10.87
C ARG A 44 -0.23 -8.19 9.67
N ASP A 45 0.48 -9.28 9.90
CA ASP A 45 0.94 -10.15 8.81
C ASP A 45 -0.25 -10.74 8.04
N ALA A 46 -0.15 -10.74 6.72
CA ALA A 46 -1.14 -11.27 5.79
C ALA A 46 -0.48 -12.27 4.82
N PRO A 47 0.04 -13.41 5.33
CA PRO A 47 0.86 -14.33 4.54
C PRO A 47 0.12 -14.97 3.37
N GLN A 48 -1.22 -14.91 3.35
CA GLN A 48 -2.02 -15.35 2.20
C GLN A 48 -1.67 -14.59 0.91
N TYR A 49 -1.12 -13.37 1.00
CA TYR A 49 -0.71 -12.58 -0.17
C TYR A 49 0.77 -12.75 -0.54
N GLY A 50 1.52 -13.56 0.23
CA GLY A 50 2.95 -13.80 0.06
C GLY A 50 3.77 -13.49 1.31
N GLU A 51 5.02 -13.94 1.33
CA GLU A 51 5.93 -13.72 2.45
C GLU A 51 6.20 -12.21 2.66
N GLY A 52 6.19 -11.78 3.92
CA GLY A 52 6.39 -10.39 4.33
C GLY A 52 5.22 -9.45 4.05
N GLN A 53 4.11 -9.96 3.51
CA GLN A 53 2.92 -9.14 3.27
C GLN A 53 2.19 -8.81 4.56
N ARG A 54 1.59 -7.63 4.58
CA ARG A 54 0.81 -7.11 5.70
C ARG A 54 -0.55 -6.65 5.24
N GLY A 55 -1.49 -6.61 6.17
CA GLY A 55 -2.86 -6.15 5.96
C GLY A 55 -3.30 -5.19 7.06
N ILE A 56 -4.37 -4.45 6.81
CA ILE A 56 -5.01 -3.56 7.78
C ILE A 56 -6.26 -4.23 8.33
N PHE A 57 -6.33 -4.42 9.64
CA PHE A 57 -7.43 -5.14 10.28
C PHE A 57 -8.21 -4.21 11.22
N ALA A 58 -9.53 -4.29 11.19
CA ALA A 58 -10.39 -3.51 12.05
C ALA A 58 -10.31 -3.99 13.51
N LEU A 59 -10.10 -3.09 14.46
CA LEU A 59 -10.11 -3.42 15.89
C LEU A 59 -11.51 -3.32 16.52
N ALA A 60 -12.46 -2.71 15.80
CA ALA A 60 -13.82 -2.55 16.23
C ALA A 60 -14.76 -2.59 15.02
N ARG A 61 -16.06 -2.72 15.27
CA ARG A 61 -17.07 -2.65 14.20
C ARG A 61 -17.02 -1.26 13.54
N ILE A 62 -16.95 -1.23 12.21
CA ILE A 62 -17.02 -0.01 11.41
C ILE A 62 -18.36 -0.02 10.67
N SER A 63 -19.16 1.03 10.85
CA SER A 63 -20.45 1.15 10.18
C SER A 63 -20.27 1.53 8.70
N ARG A 64 -21.17 1.04 7.84
CA ARG A 64 -21.26 1.47 6.44
C ARG A 64 -21.24 3.00 6.32
N GLY A 65 -20.54 3.50 5.32
CA GLY A 65 -20.44 4.94 5.02
C GLY A 65 -19.39 5.67 5.84
N THR A 66 -18.78 5.02 6.85
CA THR A 66 -17.66 5.58 7.60
C THR A 66 -16.45 5.77 6.69
N VAL A 67 -15.80 6.95 6.76
CA VAL A 67 -14.49 7.15 6.15
C VAL A 67 -13.49 6.38 7.01
N CYS A 68 -12.76 5.43 6.44
CA CYS A 68 -11.82 4.58 7.17
C CYS A 68 -10.40 5.12 7.09
N HIS A 69 -10.00 5.61 5.92
CA HIS A 69 -8.72 6.30 5.75
C HIS A 69 -8.86 7.50 4.84
N ARG A 70 -7.95 8.46 4.97
CA ARG A 70 -7.84 9.62 4.09
C ARG A 70 -6.48 9.59 3.44
N LYS A 71 -6.44 9.79 2.13
CA LYS A 71 -5.17 9.98 1.42
C LYS A 71 -4.51 11.26 1.93
N TRP A 72 -3.34 11.12 2.54
CA TRP A 72 -2.57 12.26 3.02
C TRP A 72 -1.63 12.77 1.94
N GLY A 73 -1.90 13.98 1.46
CA GLY A 73 -0.93 14.80 0.75
C GLY A 73 -0.48 14.30 -0.62
N PRO A 74 0.53 14.99 -1.19
CA PRO A 74 1.18 14.58 -2.43
C PRO A 74 1.99 13.31 -2.18
N VAL A 75 1.72 12.27 -2.97
CA VAL A 75 2.49 11.02 -2.93
C VAL A 75 3.66 11.12 -3.92
N PRO A 76 4.87 10.68 -3.55
CA PRO A 76 6.00 10.59 -4.46
C PRO A 76 5.66 9.83 -5.74
N LYS A 77 6.23 10.30 -6.85
CA LYS A 77 6.11 9.68 -8.17
C LYS A 77 7.49 9.43 -8.74
N VAL A 78 7.70 8.26 -9.30
CA VAL A 78 8.96 7.88 -9.95
C VAL A 78 8.68 7.52 -11.39
N HIS A 79 9.31 8.24 -12.32
CA HIS A 79 9.21 7.94 -13.73
C HIS A 79 9.79 6.56 -14.03
N HIS A 80 9.12 5.77 -14.87
CA HIS A 80 9.48 4.37 -15.12
C HIS A 80 10.92 4.19 -15.63
N GLY A 81 11.43 5.14 -16.40
CA GLY A 81 12.82 5.15 -16.87
C GLY A 81 13.89 5.23 -15.77
N SER A 82 13.53 5.68 -14.56
CA SER A 82 14.45 5.74 -13.39
C SER A 82 14.38 4.50 -12.51
N LEU A 83 13.29 3.72 -12.59
CA LEU A 83 13.06 2.56 -11.71
C LEU A 83 14.17 1.50 -11.79
N PRO A 84 14.68 1.10 -12.98
CA PRO A 84 15.71 0.07 -13.05
C PRO A 84 16.99 0.43 -12.27
N ALA A 85 17.38 1.71 -12.28
CA ALA A 85 18.56 2.16 -11.53
C ALA A 85 18.30 2.16 -10.01
N ILE A 86 17.10 2.59 -9.59
CA ILE A 86 16.70 2.60 -8.18
C ILE A 86 16.65 1.18 -7.62
N LEU A 87 15.96 0.26 -8.31
CA LEU A 87 15.79 -1.11 -7.84
C LEU A 87 17.09 -1.92 -7.84
N LYS A 88 18.05 -1.60 -8.71
CA LYS A 88 19.41 -2.18 -8.68
C LYS A 88 20.26 -1.70 -7.51
N ALA A 89 19.91 -0.56 -6.90
CA ALA A 89 20.66 0.03 -5.80
C ALA A 89 20.21 -0.48 -4.41
N ILE A 90 19.13 -1.26 -4.34
CA ILE A 90 18.57 -1.82 -3.11
C ILE A 90 18.60 -3.35 -3.14
N SER A 91 18.33 -3.99 -2.01
CA SER A 91 18.27 -5.45 -1.96
C SER A 91 17.08 -5.99 -2.77
N ALA A 92 17.14 -7.26 -3.19
CA ALA A 92 16.03 -7.88 -3.89
C ALA A 92 14.73 -7.88 -3.07
N SER A 93 14.82 -8.11 -1.75
CA SER A 93 13.68 -8.05 -0.83
C SER A 93 13.10 -6.63 -0.75
N ASP A 94 13.94 -5.60 -0.66
CA ASP A 94 13.47 -4.21 -0.64
C ASP A 94 12.83 -3.82 -1.98
N ALA A 95 13.39 -4.27 -3.10
CA ALA A 95 12.81 -4.06 -4.43
C ALA A 95 11.43 -4.72 -4.56
N GLN A 96 11.26 -5.93 -4.02
CA GLN A 96 9.94 -6.57 -3.98
C GLN A 96 8.95 -5.75 -3.16
N GLN A 97 9.32 -5.29 -1.96
CA GLN A 97 8.47 -4.43 -1.14
C GLN A 97 8.15 -3.10 -1.83
N TYR A 98 9.14 -2.52 -2.52
CA TYR A 98 9.01 -1.28 -3.28
C TYR A 98 7.94 -1.39 -4.37
N LEU A 99 7.98 -2.48 -5.14
CA LEU A 99 7.02 -2.75 -6.22
C LEU A 99 5.63 -3.13 -5.70
N ARG A 100 5.54 -3.89 -4.60
CA ARG A 100 4.28 -4.32 -3.96
C ARG A 100 3.47 -3.16 -3.37
N ARG A 101 4.15 -2.10 -2.92
CA ARG A 101 3.53 -0.89 -2.34
C ARG A 101 3.26 0.19 -3.39
N GLY A 102 3.69 -0.04 -4.63
CA GLY A 102 3.54 0.91 -5.72
C GLY A 102 2.32 0.63 -6.58
N CYS A 103 1.72 1.67 -7.14
CA CYS A 103 0.68 1.54 -8.16
C CYS A 103 0.87 2.54 -9.31
N VAL A 104 0.31 2.25 -10.47
CA VAL A 104 0.33 3.17 -11.62
C VAL A 104 -1.05 3.80 -11.77
N ASN A 105 -1.09 5.14 -11.82
CA ASN A 105 -2.33 5.86 -12.10
C ASN A 105 -2.62 5.83 -13.60
N PRO A 106 -3.82 5.43 -14.06
CA PRO A 106 -4.15 5.41 -15.49
C PRO A 106 -4.08 6.79 -16.17
N MET A 107 -4.18 7.88 -15.41
CA MET A 107 -4.05 9.25 -15.91
C MET A 107 -2.58 9.72 -15.99
N ASP A 108 -1.64 8.92 -15.48
CA ASP A 108 -0.20 9.22 -15.45
C ASP A 108 0.60 7.90 -15.59
N PRO A 109 0.49 7.23 -16.75
CA PRO A 109 0.94 5.83 -16.94
C PRO A 109 2.47 5.67 -16.96
N ASP A 110 3.22 6.78 -16.97
CA ASP A 110 4.67 6.80 -17.00
C ASP A 110 5.30 6.83 -15.60
N HIS A 111 4.49 6.93 -14.54
CA HIS A 111 4.97 7.05 -13.17
C HIS A 111 4.42 5.96 -12.26
N LEU A 112 5.32 5.38 -11.45
CA LEU A 112 4.95 4.59 -10.29
C LEU A 112 4.71 5.54 -9.10
N ILE A 113 3.54 5.43 -8.48
CA ILE A 113 3.17 6.13 -7.25
C ILE A 113 3.50 5.22 -6.09
N ILE A 114 4.26 5.70 -5.11
CA ILE A 114 4.65 4.87 -3.97
C ILE A 114 4.62 5.69 -2.70
N ASP A 115 3.98 5.12 -1.68
CA ASP A 115 3.82 5.73 -0.37
C ASP A 115 4.43 4.83 0.71
N PHE A 116 5.65 5.17 1.12
CA PHE A 116 6.36 4.43 2.18
C PHE A 116 5.97 4.88 3.58
N ASP A 117 5.47 6.11 3.71
CA ASP A 117 5.18 6.73 5.00
C ASP A 117 3.76 6.43 5.47
N SER A 118 2.86 6.08 4.55
CA SER A 118 1.48 5.75 4.87
C SER A 118 1.27 4.28 5.20
N ALA A 119 0.54 4.02 6.29
CA ALA A 119 0.03 2.68 6.59
C ALA A 119 -1.05 2.23 5.58
N ALA A 120 -1.65 3.15 4.83
CA ALA A 120 -2.66 2.83 3.82
C ALA A 120 -2.10 1.99 2.67
N CYS A 121 -0.78 1.95 2.47
CA CYS A 121 -0.15 1.05 1.50
C CYS A 121 -0.31 -0.45 1.86
N PHE A 122 -0.72 -0.78 3.09
CA PHE A 122 -1.01 -2.16 3.52
C PHE A 122 -2.50 -2.52 3.38
N VAL A 123 -3.34 -1.62 2.85
CA VAL A 123 -4.69 -2.01 2.46
C VAL A 123 -4.54 -2.96 1.28
N ASN A 124 -5.10 -4.16 1.36
CA ASN A 124 -4.96 -5.16 0.31
C ASN A 124 -6.09 -5.09 -0.71
N HIS A 125 -5.87 -5.73 -1.85
CA HIS A 125 -6.84 -5.82 -2.91
C HIS A 125 -7.81 -7.01 -2.72
N SER A 126 -9.09 -6.82 -3.02
CA SER A 126 -10.06 -7.92 -3.17
C SER A 126 -11.09 -7.67 -4.26
N ARG A 127 -11.61 -8.77 -4.85
CA ARG A 127 -12.79 -8.75 -5.72
C ARG A 127 -14.10 -8.53 -4.96
N LYS A 128 -14.11 -8.74 -3.65
CA LYS A 128 -15.24 -8.49 -2.73
C LYS A 128 -14.81 -7.47 -1.67
N PRO A 129 -14.43 -6.24 -2.08
CA PRO A 129 -13.90 -5.25 -1.16
C PRO A 129 -14.93 -4.85 -0.11
N ASN A 130 -14.47 -4.30 1.01
CA ASN A 130 -15.33 -3.65 2.00
C ASN A 130 -15.09 -2.13 2.08
N LEU A 131 -14.13 -1.61 1.31
CA LEU A 131 -13.90 -0.20 1.06
C LEU A 131 -14.13 0.18 -0.41
N ASP A 132 -14.55 1.43 -0.66
CA ASP A 132 -14.52 2.03 -1.99
C ASP A 132 -13.13 2.61 -2.33
N SER A 133 -12.96 3.12 -3.55
CA SER A 133 -11.71 3.73 -4.01
C SER A 133 -11.31 5.01 -3.24
N GLY A 134 -12.23 5.57 -2.44
CA GLY A 134 -12.00 6.73 -1.58
C GLY A 134 -11.73 6.37 -0.12
N GLY A 135 -11.61 5.08 0.21
CA GLY A 135 -11.33 4.62 1.57
C GLY A 135 -12.54 4.62 2.50
N ARG A 136 -13.78 4.60 1.95
CA ARG A 136 -15.02 4.56 2.74
C ARG A 136 -15.60 3.15 2.79
N ALA A 137 -16.09 2.74 3.95
CA ALA A 137 -16.76 1.46 4.14
C ALA A 137 -18.04 1.36 3.27
N ILE A 138 -18.13 0.37 2.39
CA ILE A 138 -19.31 0.15 1.52
C ILE A 138 -20.38 -0.73 2.16
N ARG A 139 -20.03 -1.40 3.26
CA ARG A 139 -20.89 -2.18 4.14
C ARG A 139 -20.36 -2.08 5.57
N ASP A 140 -21.06 -2.68 6.53
CA ASP A 140 -20.52 -2.87 7.86
C ASP A 140 -19.31 -3.82 7.81
N ILE A 141 -18.27 -3.48 8.60
CA ILE A 141 -17.03 -4.25 8.75
C ILE A 141 -16.97 -4.70 10.21
N LEU A 142 -16.70 -5.99 10.43
CA LEU A 142 -16.63 -6.58 11.77
C LEU A 142 -15.26 -6.36 12.41
N PRO A 143 -15.14 -6.43 13.76
CA PRO A 143 -13.83 -6.58 14.39
C PRO A 143 -13.07 -7.76 13.79
N GLU A 144 -11.74 -7.63 13.72
CA GLU A 144 -10.81 -8.61 13.14
C GLU A 144 -10.93 -8.78 11.61
N GLU A 145 -11.84 -8.07 10.94
CA GLU A 145 -11.96 -8.12 9.49
C GLU A 145 -10.91 -7.24 8.82
N GLU A 146 -10.30 -7.73 7.74
CA GLU A 146 -9.35 -6.98 6.94
C GLU A 146 -10.05 -5.90 6.10
N LEU A 147 -9.48 -4.69 6.08
CA LEU A 147 -9.90 -3.61 5.20
C LEU A 147 -9.34 -3.88 3.80
N LEU A 148 -10.23 -3.98 2.82
CA LEU A 148 -9.92 -4.40 1.46
C LEU A 148 -10.52 -3.43 0.44
N MET A 149 -9.71 -3.05 -0.55
CA MET A 149 -10.09 -2.13 -1.64
C MET A 149 -10.11 -2.81 -3.00
N ASN A 150 -10.76 -2.17 -3.96
CA ASN A 150 -10.75 -2.61 -5.36
C ASN A 150 -9.78 -1.76 -6.19
N TYR A 151 -8.63 -2.33 -6.55
CA TYR A 151 -7.56 -1.68 -7.32
C TYR A 151 -7.72 -1.78 -8.83
N ARG A 152 -8.89 -2.20 -9.34
CA ARG A 152 -9.17 -2.20 -10.79
C ARG A 152 -9.05 -0.83 -11.46
N CYS A 153 -8.97 0.25 -10.69
CA CYS A 153 -8.72 1.59 -11.20
C CYS A 153 -7.23 1.86 -11.50
N HIS A 154 -6.30 1.03 -11.02
CA HIS A 154 -4.87 1.17 -11.34
C HIS A 154 -4.57 0.64 -12.74
N ALA A 155 -3.56 1.24 -13.38
CA ALA A 155 -3.07 0.81 -14.67
C ALA A 155 -1.99 -0.27 -14.52
N GLU A 156 -1.85 -1.10 -15.54
CA GLU A 156 -0.79 -2.10 -15.64
C GLU A 156 -0.10 -1.98 -17.00
N PRO A 157 0.67 -0.91 -17.24
CA PRO A 157 1.43 -0.78 -18.48
C PRO A 157 2.45 -1.92 -18.60
N ALA A 158 2.86 -2.25 -19.83
CA ALA A 158 3.78 -3.36 -20.10
C ALA A 158 5.08 -3.24 -19.28
N TRP A 159 5.64 -2.02 -19.18
CA TRP A 159 6.86 -1.78 -18.41
C TRP A 159 6.71 -2.17 -16.93
N TYR A 160 5.53 -1.99 -16.33
CA TYR A 160 5.30 -2.31 -14.92
C TYR A 160 5.17 -3.83 -14.74
N GLN A 161 4.47 -4.50 -15.65
CA GLN A 161 4.34 -5.95 -15.65
C GLN A 161 5.71 -6.64 -15.82
N GLU A 162 6.52 -6.16 -16.75
CA GLU A 162 7.90 -6.64 -16.97
C GLU A 162 8.77 -6.43 -15.73
N LEU A 163 8.72 -5.23 -15.15
CA LEU A 163 9.47 -4.90 -13.93
C LEU A 163 9.05 -5.76 -12.74
N CYS A 164 7.75 -6.01 -12.56
CA CYS A 164 7.26 -6.91 -11.52
C CYS A 164 7.76 -8.36 -11.74
N ALA A 165 7.76 -8.84 -12.98
CA ALA A 165 8.24 -10.17 -13.32
C ALA A 165 9.74 -10.34 -13.04
N ASP A 166 10.57 -9.34 -13.34
CA ASP A 166 12.02 -9.35 -13.09
C ASP A 166 12.37 -9.53 -11.60
N TYR A 167 11.47 -9.16 -10.69
CA TYR A 167 11.65 -9.23 -9.24
C TYR A 167 10.77 -10.29 -8.55
N ASP A 168 10.11 -11.16 -9.32
CA ASP A 168 9.18 -12.19 -8.80
C ASP A 168 8.07 -11.58 -7.93
N VAL A 169 7.48 -10.47 -8.42
CA VAL A 169 6.35 -9.78 -7.80
C VAL A 169 5.11 -9.98 -8.65
N LEU A 170 4.00 -10.36 -8.01
CA LEU A 170 2.70 -10.35 -8.65
C LEU A 170 2.17 -8.92 -8.74
N THR A 171 1.67 -8.56 -9.91
CA THR A 171 0.89 -7.32 -10.11
C THR A 171 -0.43 -7.38 -9.34
N GLU A 172 -1.03 -6.22 -9.08
CA GLU A 172 -2.31 -6.14 -8.37
C GLU A 172 -3.42 -6.94 -9.05
N ARG A 173 -3.49 -6.99 -10.40
CA ARG A 173 -4.45 -7.83 -11.13
C ARG A 173 -4.18 -9.31 -10.95
N GLN A 174 -2.92 -9.73 -10.87
CA GLN A 174 -2.58 -11.13 -10.59
C GLN A 174 -2.97 -11.50 -9.15
N ILE A 175 -2.69 -10.63 -8.18
CA ILE A 175 -3.16 -10.80 -6.78
C ILE A 175 -4.70 -10.86 -6.75
N ALA A 176 -5.38 -9.98 -7.48
CA ALA A 176 -6.82 -9.98 -7.65
C ALA A 176 -7.37 -11.31 -8.17
N ALA A 177 -6.58 -12.08 -8.90
CA ALA A 177 -7.01 -13.33 -9.50
C ALA A 177 -6.95 -14.50 -8.53
N LEU A 178 -6.20 -14.36 -7.42
CA LEU A 178 -6.05 -15.38 -6.40
C LEU A 178 -7.24 -15.43 -5.42
N PHE A 179 -8.01 -14.33 -5.29
CA PHE A 179 -9.08 -14.16 -4.29
C PHE A 179 -10.34 -13.48 -4.88
#